data_AF-A0A8J5S8Y1-F1
#
_entry.id   AF-A0A8J5S8Y1-F1
#
_cell.length_a   1.000
_cell.length_b   1.000
_cell.length_c   1.000
_cell.angle_alpha   90.00
_cell.angle_beta   90.00
_cell.angle_gamma   90.00
#
_symmetry.space_group_name_H-M   'P 1'
#
loop_
_entity.id
_entity.type
_entity.pdbx_description
1 polymer ?
#
loop_
_entity_poly.entity_id
_entity_poly.type
_entity_poly.pdbx_seq_one_letter_code
_entity_poly.pdbx_strand_id
1 'polypeptide(L)'
;MAAADTDAAEVERLYELGERLSSAKDKSQHAADYEAIISAVKGQSVKAKQLAAQLIPRFFRTFPALATRAMEAMFDLIDMEELAV
;
A
#
# COMPACT_ATOMS: atom_id res chain seq x y z
N MET A 1 -13.66 -18.31 -9.14
CA MET A 1 -12.28 -18.44 -9.63
C MET A 1 -11.67 -17.09 -10.00
N ALA A 2 -12.35 -16.22 -10.78
CA ALA A 2 -11.83 -14.91 -11.19
C ALA A 2 -11.44 -13.93 -10.05
N ALA A 3 -12.21 -13.89 -8.94
CA ALA A 3 -11.94 -12.98 -7.83
C ALA A 3 -10.64 -13.31 -7.07
N ALA A 4 -10.34 -14.60 -6.87
CA ALA A 4 -9.12 -15.02 -6.16
C ALA A 4 -7.84 -14.73 -6.96
N ASP A 5 -7.92 -14.80 -8.29
CA ASP A 5 -6.81 -14.48 -9.20
C ASP A 5 -6.47 -12.98 -9.15
N THR A 6 -7.49 -12.13 -9.05
CA THR A 6 -7.32 -10.68 -8.95
C THR A 6 -6.70 -10.28 -7.61
N ASP A 7 -7.14 -10.91 -6.51
CA ASP A 7 -6.55 -10.72 -5.17
C ASP A 7 -5.05 -11.04 -5.14
N ALA A 8 -4.65 -12.16 -5.76
CA ALA A 8 -3.24 -12.55 -5.84
C ALA A 8 -2.41 -11.54 -6.65
N ALA A 9 -2.93 -11.06 -7.78
CA ALA A 9 -2.27 -10.07 -8.61
C ALA A 9 -2.11 -8.71 -7.91
N GLU A 10 -3.11 -8.26 -7.14
CA GLU A 10 -3.02 -7.02 -6.36
C GLU A 10 -1.95 -7.12 -5.26
N VAL A 11 -1.89 -8.26 -4.56
CA VAL A 11 -0.87 -8.52 -3.52
C VAL A 11 0.54 -8.60 -4.12
N GLU A 12 0.72 -9.34 -5.22
CA GLU A 12 2.00 -9.46 -5.92
C GLU A 12 2.51 -8.08 -6.35
N ARG A 13 1.64 -7.26 -6.95
CA ARG A 13 1.97 -5.89 -7.34
C ARG A 13 2.44 -5.05 -6.15
N LEU A 14 1.81 -5.16 -4.99
CA LEU A 14 2.23 -4.43 -3.80
C LEU A 14 3.62 -4.88 -3.29
N TYR A 15 3.94 -6.18 -3.38
CA TYR A 15 5.28 -6.65 -3.08
C TYR A 15 6.33 -6.06 -4.03
N GLU A 16 6.05 -6.02 -5.34
CA GLU A 16 6.95 -5.41 -6.33
C GLU A 16 7.21 -3.92 -6.04
N LEU A 17 6.15 -3.16 -5.73
CA LEU A 17 6.26 -1.75 -5.38
C LEU A 17 7.06 -1.54 -4.09
N GLY A 18 6.77 -2.34 -3.05
CA GLY A 18 7.49 -2.29 -1.78
C GLY A 18 8.97 -2.64 -1.91
N GLU A 19 9.31 -3.61 -2.76
CA GLU A 19 10.69 -3.98 -3.04
C GLU A 19 11.42 -2.90 -3.83
N ARG A 20 10.78 -2.36 -4.89
CA ARG A 20 11.33 -1.25 -5.68
C ARG A 20 11.63 -0.04 -4.79
N LEU A 21 10.70 0.33 -3.90
CA LEU A 21 10.91 1.41 -2.94
C LEU A 21 12.02 1.10 -1.94
N SER A 22 12.12 -0.14 -1.46
CA SER A 22 13.18 -0.54 -0.52
C SER A 22 14.56 -0.45 -1.16
N SER A 23 14.68 -0.96 -2.38
CA SER A 23 15.92 -1.07 -3.16
C SER A 23 16.33 0.23 -3.89
N ALA A 24 15.42 1.21 -4.01
CA ALA A 24 15.74 2.51 -4.60
C ALA A 24 16.78 3.28 -3.77
N LYS A 25 17.84 3.75 -4.44
CA LYS A 25 18.86 4.64 -3.86
C LYS A 25 18.27 6.00 -3.52
N ASP A 26 17.51 6.57 -4.45
CA ASP A 26 16.74 7.79 -4.26
C ASP A 26 15.25 7.48 -4.37
N LYS A 27 14.63 7.27 -3.21
CA LYS A 27 13.23 6.92 -3.10
C LYS A 27 12.30 8.08 -3.51
N SER A 28 12.76 9.33 -3.47
CA SER A 28 11.92 10.49 -3.79
C SER A 28 11.40 10.49 -5.24
N GLN A 29 12.13 9.82 -6.13
CA GLN A 29 11.76 9.64 -7.54
C GLN A 29 10.63 8.62 -7.76
N HIS A 30 10.27 7.86 -6.73
CA HIS A 30 9.28 6.79 -6.77
C HIS A 30 7.96 7.17 -6.08
N ALA A 31 7.60 8.46 -6.09
CA ALA A 31 6.36 8.94 -5.48
C ALA A 31 5.10 8.24 -6.03
N ALA A 32 5.09 7.93 -7.33
CA ALA A 32 3.99 7.20 -7.97
C ALA A 32 3.84 5.76 -7.44
N ASP A 33 4.96 5.10 -7.11
CA ASP A 33 4.93 3.75 -6.53
C ASP A 33 4.33 3.80 -5.11
N TYR A 34 4.67 4.82 -4.32
CA TYR A 34 4.08 5.02 -3.00
C TYR A 34 2.59 5.40 -3.07
N GLU A 35 2.21 6.25 -4.02
CA GLU A 35 0.80 6.61 -4.26
C GLU A 35 -0.06 5.39 -4.67
N ALA A 36 0.51 4.46 -5.44
CA ALA A 36 -0.15 3.20 -5.79
C ALA A 36 -0.37 2.31 -4.54
N ILE A 37 0.60 2.25 -3.63
CA ILE A 37 0.45 1.54 -2.34
C ILE A 37 -0.66 2.16 -1.49
N ILE A 38 -0.70 3.50 -1.38
CA ILE A 38 -1.76 4.21 -0.64
C ILE A 38 -3.12 3.90 -1.26
N SER A 39 -3.24 3.91 -2.59
CA SER A 39 -4.50 3.71 -3.29
C SER A 39 -5.07 2.29 -3.11
N ALA A 40 -4.22 1.30 -2.80
CA ALA A 40 -4.66 -0.08 -2.59
C ALA A 40 -5.62 -0.25 -1.40
N VAL A 41 -5.64 0.69 -0.44
CA VAL A 41 -6.62 0.64 0.67
C VAL A 41 -8.07 0.74 0.20
N LYS A 42 -8.30 1.33 -0.98
CA LYS A 42 -9.62 1.48 -1.60
C LYS A 42 -10.01 0.28 -2.47
N GLY A 43 -9.12 -0.70 -2.64
CA GLY A 43 -9.37 -1.93 -3.39
C GLY A 43 -10.41 -2.85 -2.72
N GLN A 44 -10.65 -4.01 -3.32
CA GLN A 44 -11.54 -5.03 -2.75
C GLN A 44 -10.78 -6.14 -2.00
N SER A 45 -9.50 -6.38 -2.34
CA SER A 45 -8.69 -7.40 -1.67
C SER A 45 -8.35 -7.03 -0.23
N VAL A 46 -8.81 -7.83 0.73
CA VAL A 46 -8.45 -7.67 2.15
C VAL A 46 -6.95 -7.86 2.35
N LYS A 47 -6.35 -8.83 1.65
CA LYS A 47 -4.91 -9.11 1.73
C LYS A 47 -4.07 -7.95 1.21
N ALA A 48 -4.49 -7.32 0.11
CA ALA A 48 -3.82 -6.14 -0.42
C ALA A 48 -3.89 -4.97 0.57
N LYS A 49 -5.04 -4.78 1.23
CA LYS A 49 -5.22 -3.76 2.28
C LYS A 49 -4.33 -4.01 3.50
N GLN A 50 -4.25 -5.25 3.97
CA GLN A 50 -3.35 -5.64 5.06
C GLN A 50 -1.88 -5.39 4.71
N LEU A 51 -1.47 -5.67 3.47
CA LEU A 51 -0.11 -5.40 3.02
C LEU A 51 0.15 -3.88 2.89
N ALA A 52 -0.81 -3.13 2.34
CA ALA A 52 -0.73 -1.67 2.27
C ALA A 52 -0.59 -1.06 3.67
N ALA A 53 -1.32 -1.55 4.68
CA ALA A 53 -1.23 -1.12 6.08
C ALA A 53 0.19 -1.24 6.65
N GLN A 54 0.99 -2.21 6.16
CA GLN A 54 2.38 -2.39 6.57
C GLN A 54 3.34 -1.49 5.77
N LEU A 55 3.09 -1.31 4.47
CA LEU A 55 3.97 -0.56 3.57
C LEU A 55 3.81 0.96 3.71
N ILE A 56 2.59 1.46 3.94
CA ILE A 56 2.31 2.90 4.12
C ILE A 56 3.18 3.53 5.22
N PRO A 57 3.19 3.02 6.47
CA PRO A 57 4.01 3.58 7.54
C PRO A 57 5.52 3.40 7.29
N ARG A 58 5.92 2.32 6.60
CA ARG A 58 7.33 2.04 6.28
C ARG A 58 7.97 3.13 5.44
N PHE A 59 7.25 3.70 4.47
CA PHE A 59 7.80 4.71 3.55
C PHE A 59 7.32 6.14 3.82
N PHE A 60 6.46 6.34 4.82
CA PHE A 60 5.83 7.63 5.12
C PHE A 60 6.79 8.83 5.19
N ARG A 61 7.91 8.67 5.91
CA ARG A 61 8.89 9.76 6.11
C ARG A 61 9.60 10.18 4.83
N THR A 62 9.59 9.33 3.81
CA THR A 62 10.27 9.56 2.53
C THR A 62 9.44 10.39 1.56
N PHE A 63 8.12 10.44 1.76
CA PHE A 63 7.18 11.08 0.83
C PHE A 63 6.30 12.13 1.55
N PRO A 64 6.88 13.23 2.05
CA PRO A 64 6.13 14.23 2.82
C PRO A 64 4.98 14.87 2.02
N ALA A 65 5.11 14.98 0.69
CA ALA A 65 4.05 15.48 -0.18
C ALA A 65 2.80 14.59 -0.22
N LEU A 66 2.92 13.32 0.17
CA LEU A 66 1.82 12.34 0.19
C LEU A 66 1.33 12.05 1.62
N ALA A 67 1.86 12.75 2.64
CA ALA A 67 1.59 12.47 4.05
C ALA A 67 0.10 12.52 4.41
N THR A 68 -0.63 13.53 3.96
CA THR A 68 -2.07 13.65 4.25
C THR A 68 -2.85 12.46 3.69
N ARG A 69 -2.60 12.08 2.43
CA ARG A 69 -3.27 10.93 1.79
C ARG A 69 -2.89 9.61 2.46
N ALA A 70 -1.63 9.45 2.83
CA ALA A 70 -1.18 8.28 3.56
C ALA A 70 -1.87 8.16 4.94
N MET A 71 -2.09 9.27 5.64
CA MET A 71 -2.82 9.27 6.91
C MET A 71 -4.31 8.96 6.72
N GLU A 72 -4.97 9.58 5.75
CA GLU A 72 -6.37 9.29 5.40
C GLU A 72 -6.56 7.80 5.09
N ALA A 73 -5.66 7.22 4.28
CA ALA A 73 -5.66 5.80 3.97
C ALA A 73 -5.48 4.92 5.22
N MET A 74 -4.61 5.31 6.16
CA MET A 74 -4.48 4.57 7.42
C MET A 74 -5.72 4.67 8.30
N PHE A 75 -6.44 5.79 8.29
CA PHE A 75 -7.72 5.91 9.00
C PHE A 75 -8.78 4.99 8.39
N ASP A 76 -8.87 4.92 7.06
CA ASP A 76 -9.78 3.99 6.39
C ASP A 76 -9.53 2.52 6.80
N LEU A 77 -8.26 2.17 7.06
CA LEU A 77 -7.87 0.82 7.46
C LEU A 77 -8.18 0.54 8.94
N ILE A 78 -8.07 1.52 9.83
CA ILE A 78 -8.31 1.32 11.27
C ILE A 78 -9.76 0.91 11.56
N ASP A 79 -10.70 1.35 10.75
CA ASP A 79 -12.12 0.99 10.87
C ASP A 79 -12.44 -0.41 10.32
N MET A 80 -11.45 -1.12 9.73
CA MET A 80 -11.65 -2.47 9.18
C MET A 80 -11.47 -3.57 10.22
N GLU A 81 -12.54 -4.30 10.50
CA GLU A 81 -12.56 -5.42 11.45
C GLU A 81 -11.63 -6.60 11.04
N GLU A 82 -11.46 -6.83 9.74
CA GLU A 82 -10.64 -7.93 9.20
C GLU A 82 -9.14 -7.57 9.06
N LEU A 83 -8.69 -6.38 9.48
CA LEU A 83 -7.31 -5.95 9.29
C LEU A 83 -6.31 -6.73 10.17
N ALA A 84 -6.76 -7.24 11.32
CA ALA A 84 -5.92 -7.86 12.35
C ALA A 84 -5.81 -9.39 12.27
N VAL A 85 -6.21 -10.00 11.15
CA VAL A 85 -6.22 -11.47 10.95
C VAL A 85 -4.95 -11.97 10.29
#